data_AF-L7MSN8-F1
#
_entry.id   AF-L7MSN8-F1
#
_cell.length_a   1.000
_cell.length_b   1.000
_cell.length_c   1.000
_cell.angle_alpha   90.00
_cell.angle_beta   90.00
_cell.angle_gamma   90.00
#
_symmetry.space_group_name_H-M   'P 1'
#
loop_
_entity.id
_entity.type
_entity.pdbx_description
1 polymer ?
#
loop_
_entity_poly.entity_id
_entity_poly.type
_entity_poly.pdbx_seq_one_letter_code
_entity_poly.pdbx_strand_id
1 'polypeptide(L)'
;EEGKQLADSMASLAYLVFVQGISIDQLPMVLSPSYLLQFNMGHIEVFLQRTEESIFSKGLDLLENGLLRIEDNSLLHQYLEIKSFLTVPQGLVKVMTLCPIETLRKKSLAMLQLYINKLDSQGKYTLFRCLLNTSNHSGVEVFIIQNIKNQIDMSLKRTPNNKWFTGPQLISLLDLVLFLPEGAETDLLQNSDRIMASLNLLRYLVIKDNENDNQTGLWTELGKIQNNFLKPLHTGLNMSKAHYEAEIKNSQENSQEVQNSKDLCSVTVGGEEIPNMPPEMQLKVLHSALFTFDLIESVLARVEELIEIKQSLALRKYGINWQPHL
;
A
#
# COMPACT_ATOMS: atom_id res chain seq x y z
N GLU A 1 -17.02 4.40 -31.52
CA GLU A 1 -16.16 5.60 -31.60
C GLU A 1 -16.92 6.86 -31.20
N GLU A 2 -18.11 7.08 -31.76
CA GLU A 2 -19.03 8.19 -31.40
C GLU A 2 -19.34 8.29 -29.89
N GLY A 3 -19.63 7.17 -29.22
CA GLY A 3 -19.89 7.17 -27.76
C GLY A 3 -18.70 7.62 -26.91
N LYS A 4 -17.46 7.41 -27.38
CA LYS A 4 -16.24 7.86 -26.69
C LYS A 4 -16.02 9.36 -26.90
N GLN A 5 -16.23 9.85 -28.12
CA GLN A 5 -16.15 11.28 -28.44
C GLN A 5 -17.20 12.10 -27.69
N LEU A 6 -18.42 11.56 -27.52
CA LEU A 6 -19.45 12.18 -26.69
C LEU A 6 -19.03 12.23 -25.22
N ALA A 7 -18.45 11.16 -24.67
CA ALA A 7 -17.99 11.13 -23.29
C ALA A 7 -16.90 12.19 -23.00
N ASP A 8 -15.96 12.40 -23.92
CA ASP A 8 -14.92 13.43 -23.80
C ASP A 8 -15.50 14.84 -23.80
N SER A 9 -16.47 15.08 -24.70
CA SER A 9 -17.15 16.37 -24.82
C SER A 9 -17.97 16.67 -23.57
N MET A 10 -18.68 15.67 -23.04
CA MET A 10 -19.47 15.80 -21.81
C MET A 10 -18.58 15.98 -20.57
N ALA A 11 -17.44 15.30 -20.49
CA ALA A 11 -16.49 15.51 -19.39
C ALA A 11 -15.92 16.93 -19.42
N SER A 12 -15.58 17.43 -20.62
CA SER A 12 -15.13 18.81 -20.81
C SER A 12 -16.20 19.83 -20.39
N LEU A 13 -17.46 19.61 -20.77
CA LEU A 13 -18.59 20.43 -20.34
C LEU A 13 -18.75 20.41 -18.81
N ALA A 14 -18.69 19.23 -18.19
CA ALA A 14 -18.78 19.11 -16.73
C ALA A 14 -17.69 19.92 -16.01
N TYR A 15 -16.45 19.89 -16.51
CA TYR A 15 -15.38 20.72 -15.98
C TYR A 15 -15.68 22.22 -16.11
N LEU A 16 -16.10 22.67 -17.30
CA LEU A 16 -16.42 24.09 -17.54
C LEU A 16 -17.56 24.58 -16.64
N VAL A 17 -18.57 23.75 -16.40
CA VAL A 17 -19.72 24.12 -15.56
C VAL A 17 -19.35 24.09 -14.08
N PHE A 18 -18.84 22.95 -13.58
CA PHE A 18 -18.70 22.73 -12.13
C PHE A 18 -17.40 23.28 -11.53
N VAL A 19 -16.35 23.43 -12.33
CA VAL A 19 -15.06 23.99 -11.88
C VAL A 19 -14.90 25.44 -12.31
N GLN A 20 -15.16 25.76 -13.58
CA GLN A 20 -15.02 27.14 -14.10
C GLN A 20 -16.26 28.01 -13.85
N GLY A 21 -17.38 27.43 -13.43
CA GLY A 21 -18.60 28.17 -13.10
C GLY A 21 -19.36 28.72 -14.32
N ILE A 22 -19.06 28.24 -15.53
CA ILE A 22 -19.69 28.75 -16.76
C ILE A 22 -21.14 28.30 -16.80
N SER A 23 -22.06 29.28 -16.86
CA SER A 23 -23.52 29.06 -16.93
C SER A 23 -24.08 28.18 -15.80
N ILE A 24 -23.44 28.18 -14.63
CA ILE A 24 -23.88 27.35 -13.49
C ILE A 24 -25.25 27.78 -12.96
N ASP A 25 -25.63 29.04 -13.18
CA ASP A 25 -26.93 29.64 -12.88
C ASP A 25 -28.08 29.03 -13.69
N GLN A 26 -27.79 28.37 -14.81
CA GLN A 26 -28.78 27.67 -15.62
C GLN A 26 -29.09 26.25 -15.12
N LEU A 27 -28.24 25.70 -14.24
CA LEU A 27 -28.50 24.38 -13.66
C LEU A 27 -29.50 24.48 -12.49
N PRO A 28 -30.38 23.48 -12.33
CA PRO A 28 -31.20 23.39 -11.12
C PRO A 28 -30.32 23.41 -9.87
N MET A 29 -30.80 24.10 -8.82
CA MET A 29 -30.08 24.16 -7.54
C MET A 29 -30.08 22.79 -6.87
N VAL A 30 -29.01 22.01 -7.07
CA VAL A 30 -28.80 20.73 -6.40
C VAL A 30 -28.09 20.97 -5.07
N LEU A 31 -28.80 20.73 -3.97
CA LEU A 31 -28.26 20.94 -2.62
C LEU A 31 -27.37 19.79 -2.12
N SER A 32 -27.45 18.60 -2.72
CA SER A 32 -26.70 17.41 -2.26
C SER A 32 -25.33 17.31 -2.94
N PRO A 33 -24.22 17.48 -2.20
CA PRO A 33 -22.87 17.31 -2.75
C PRO A 33 -22.61 15.89 -3.24
N SER A 34 -23.15 14.89 -2.55
CA SER A 34 -22.98 13.47 -2.92
C SER A 34 -23.62 13.14 -4.26
N TYR A 35 -24.77 13.76 -4.57
CA TYR A 35 -25.42 13.59 -5.87
C TYR A 35 -24.57 14.18 -7.00
N LEU A 36 -24.04 15.39 -6.81
CA LEU A 36 -23.16 16.04 -7.78
C LEU A 36 -21.86 15.25 -7.96
N LEU A 37 -21.29 14.71 -6.88
CA LEU A 37 -20.13 13.83 -6.98
C LEU A 37 -20.48 12.60 -7.83
N GLN A 38 -21.56 11.89 -7.50
CA GLN A 38 -21.99 10.69 -8.23
C GLN A 38 -22.14 10.94 -9.73
N PHE A 39 -22.77 12.05 -10.10
CA PHE A 39 -22.92 12.45 -11.50
C PHE A 39 -21.55 12.68 -12.17
N ASN A 40 -20.65 13.39 -11.49
CA ASN A 40 -19.35 13.77 -12.05
C ASN A 40 -18.30 12.65 -12.04
N MET A 41 -18.45 11.58 -11.26
CA MET A 41 -17.46 10.50 -11.17
C MET A 41 -17.19 9.81 -12.51
N GLY A 42 -18.19 9.67 -13.37
CA GLY A 42 -17.99 9.14 -14.73
C GLY A 42 -17.13 10.07 -15.61
N HIS A 43 -17.30 11.38 -15.47
CA HIS A 43 -16.49 12.37 -16.20
C HIS A 43 -15.05 12.43 -15.67
N ILE A 44 -14.87 12.30 -14.35
CA ILE A 44 -13.55 12.21 -13.72
C ILE A 44 -12.80 10.97 -14.23
N GLU A 45 -13.48 9.82 -14.32
CA GLU A 45 -12.89 8.60 -14.90
C GLU A 45 -12.39 8.83 -16.32
N VAL A 46 -13.18 9.50 -17.18
CA VAL A 46 -12.78 9.83 -18.56
C VAL A 46 -11.50 10.67 -18.57
N PHE A 47 -11.38 11.67 -17.70
CA PHE A 47 -10.16 12.48 -17.60
C PHE A 47 -8.94 11.69 -17.11
N LEU A 48 -9.12 10.80 -16.12
CA LEU A 48 -8.02 10.00 -15.56
C LEU A 48 -7.56 8.85 -16.47
N GLN A 49 -8.29 8.55 -17.55
CA GLN A 49 -7.88 7.58 -18.57
C GLN A 49 -7.00 8.19 -19.68
N ARG A 50 -6.82 9.51 -19.66
CA ARG A 50 -6.03 10.26 -20.65
C ARG A 50 -4.54 10.24 -20.27
N THR A 51 -3.67 10.83 -21.08
CA THR A 51 -2.22 10.90 -20.78
C THR A 51 -1.69 12.32 -20.80
N GLU A 52 -2.46 13.25 -21.35
CA GLU A 52 -2.14 14.65 -21.47
C GLU A 52 -2.21 15.36 -20.10
N GLU A 53 -1.14 16.05 -19.74
CA GLU A 53 -1.00 16.78 -18.46
C GLU A 53 -2.21 17.67 -18.15
N SER A 54 -2.58 18.52 -19.11
CA SER A 54 -3.67 19.48 -18.95
C SER A 54 -5.02 18.79 -18.71
N ILE A 55 -5.19 17.55 -19.19
CA ILE A 55 -6.41 16.78 -19.03
C ILE A 55 -6.43 16.10 -17.65
N PHE A 56 -5.30 15.55 -17.20
CA PHE A 56 -5.18 15.03 -15.83
C PHE A 56 -5.47 16.10 -14.79
N SER A 57 -4.89 17.30 -14.94
CA SER A 57 -5.13 18.40 -14.01
C SER A 57 -6.63 18.72 -13.89
N LYS A 58 -7.35 18.79 -15.01
CA LYS A 58 -8.81 19.03 -15.02
C LYS A 58 -9.60 17.94 -14.30
N GLY A 59 -9.22 16.67 -14.49
CA GLY A 59 -9.82 15.55 -13.78
C GLY A 59 -9.60 15.61 -12.26
N LEU A 60 -8.36 15.92 -11.85
CA LEU A 60 -8.01 16.09 -10.44
C LEU A 60 -8.74 17.29 -9.81
N ASP A 61 -8.83 18.43 -10.50
CA ASP A 61 -9.54 19.61 -10.03
C ASP A 61 -11.06 19.36 -9.89
N LEU A 62 -11.66 18.64 -10.84
CA LEU A 62 -13.08 18.29 -10.79
C LEU A 62 -13.37 17.34 -9.61
N LEU A 63 -12.51 16.36 -9.38
CA LEU A 63 -12.60 15.46 -8.23
C LEU A 63 -12.44 16.23 -6.91
N GLU A 64 -11.45 17.11 -6.83
CA GLU A 64 -11.20 17.96 -5.66
C GLU A 64 -12.41 18.83 -5.33
N ASN A 65 -12.98 19.51 -6.32
CA ASN A 65 -14.18 20.35 -6.15
C ASN A 65 -15.39 19.56 -5.62
N GLY A 66 -15.57 18.32 -6.11
CA GLY A 66 -16.63 17.43 -5.65
C GLY A 66 -16.41 16.95 -4.21
N LEU A 67 -15.20 16.52 -3.88
CA LEU A 67 -14.88 15.96 -2.57
C LEU A 67 -14.83 17.00 -1.45
N LEU A 68 -14.37 18.23 -1.72
CA LEU A 68 -14.27 19.28 -0.70
C LEU A 68 -15.62 19.66 -0.08
N ARG A 69 -16.73 19.40 -0.79
CA ARG A 69 -18.10 19.68 -0.32
C ARG A 69 -18.71 18.54 0.51
N ILE A 70 -18.03 17.40 0.61
CA ILE A 70 -18.50 16.22 1.33
C ILE A 70 -17.86 16.19 2.71
N GLU A 71 -18.64 15.85 3.74
CA GLU A 71 -18.15 15.69 5.10
C GLU A 71 -17.29 14.42 5.22
N ASP A 72 -16.31 14.43 6.13
CA ASP A 72 -15.50 13.24 6.38
C ASP A 72 -16.36 12.09 6.91
N ASN A 73 -16.14 10.89 6.40
CA ASN A 73 -16.89 9.66 6.71
C ASN A 73 -18.38 9.67 6.31
N SER A 74 -18.84 10.61 5.49
CA SER A 74 -20.25 10.68 5.07
C SER A 74 -20.55 10.02 3.72
N LEU A 75 -19.53 9.67 2.92
CA LEU A 75 -19.73 9.00 1.64
C LEU A 75 -19.95 7.50 1.85
N LEU A 76 -21.20 7.07 1.71
CA LEU A 76 -21.63 5.70 2.01
C LEU A 76 -20.98 4.65 1.10
N HIS A 77 -20.67 3.48 1.64
CA HIS A 77 -20.10 2.36 0.89
C HIS A 77 -20.93 1.93 -0.33
N GLN A 78 -22.25 2.15 -0.33
CA GLN A 78 -23.15 1.83 -1.45
C GLN A 78 -22.73 2.53 -2.75
N TYR A 79 -22.09 3.69 -2.67
CA TYR A 79 -21.57 4.36 -3.86
C TYR A 79 -20.48 3.55 -4.58
N LEU A 80 -19.76 2.67 -3.87
CA LEU A 80 -18.74 1.80 -4.47
C LEU A 80 -19.32 0.73 -5.39
N GLU A 81 -20.64 0.50 -5.36
CA GLU A 81 -21.33 -0.36 -6.33
C GLU A 81 -21.35 0.27 -7.73
N ILE A 82 -21.19 1.59 -7.81
CA ILE A 82 -21.04 2.33 -9.05
C ILE A 82 -19.58 2.21 -9.50
N LYS A 83 -19.35 1.65 -10.69
CA LYS A 83 -18.02 1.35 -11.24
C LYS A 83 -17.01 2.50 -11.07
N SER A 84 -17.41 3.73 -11.39
CA SER A 84 -16.53 4.91 -11.35
C SER A 84 -15.97 5.18 -9.95
N PHE A 85 -16.68 4.82 -8.88
CA PHE A 85 -16.21 4.98 -7.50
C PHE A 85 -15.09 4.00 -7.10
N LEU A 86 -14.83 2.96 -7.89
CA LEU A 86 -13.66 2.09 -7.74
C LEU A 86 -12.60 2.39 -8.80
N THR A 87 -13.00 2.68 -10.04
CA THR A 87 -12.03 2.94 -11.13
C THR A 87 -11.37 4.31 -11.04
N VAL A 88 -12.01 5.33 -10.46
CA VAL A 88 -11.38 6.64 -10.22
C VAL A 88 -10.21 6.52 -9.23
N PRO A 89 -10.34 5.91 -8.03
CA PRO A 89 -9.19 5.62 -7.18
C PRO A 89 -8.08 4.82 -7.86
N GLN A 90 -8.42 3.83 -8.69
CA GLN A 90 -7.42 3.11 -9.49
C GLN A 90 -6.74 4.00 -10.54
N GLY A 91 -7.49 4.91 -11.16
CA GLY A 91 -6.96 5.94 -12.05
C GLY A 91 -6.00 6.89 -11.33
N LEU A 92 -6.34 7.29 -10.10
CA LEU A 92 -5.44 8.07 -9.24
C LEU A 92 -4.13 7.32 -8.97
N VAL A 93 -4.21 6.03 -8.64
CA VAL A 93 -3.02 5.18 -8.47
C VAL A 93 -2.15 5.15 -9.73
N LYS A 94 -2.76 5.00 -10.92
CA LYS A 94 -2.01 5.07 -12.19
C LYS A 94 -1.32 6.42 -12.38
N VAL A 95 -1.98 7.53 -12.05
CA VAL A 95 -1.35 8.86 -12.12
C VAL A 95 -0.21 8.94 -11.10
N MET A 96 -0.38 8.44 -9.88
CA MET A 96 0.63 8.46 -8.83
C MET A 96 1.90 7.69 -9.21
N THR A 97 1.80 6.61 -9.99
CA THR A 97 2.94 5.73 -10.29
C THR A 97 3.51 5.94 -11.69
N LEU A 98 2.69 6.31 -12.67
CA LEU A 98 3.09 6.33 -14.09
C LEU A 98 3.21 7.75 -14.68
N CYS A 99 2.62 8.78 -14.05
CA CYS A 99 2.69 10.14 -14.59
C CYS A 99 4.12 10.69 -14.48
N PRO A 100 4.73 11.23 -15.56
CA PRO A 100 6.10 11.76 -15.50
C PRO A 100 6.21 13.02 -14.62
N ILE A 101 5.11 13.71 -14.37
CA ILE A 101 5.08 15.00 -13.69
C ILE A 101 4.87 14.82 -12.19
N GLU A 102 5.89 15.17 -11.40
CA GLU A 102 5.90 14.96 -9.95
C GLU A 102 4.79 15.70 -9.21
N THR A 103 4.48 16.94 -9.61
CA THR A 103 3.41 17.74 -9.00
C THR A 103 2.05 17.07 -9.16
N LEU A 104 1.77 16.47 -10.32
CA LEU A 104 0.55 15.70 -10.55
C LEU A 104 0.54 14.38 -9.78
N ARG A 105 1.68 13.67 -9.68
CA ARG A 105 1.79 12.48 -8.82
C ARG A 105 1.44 12.79 -7.37
N LYS A 106 2.01 13.88 -6.83
CA LYS A 106 1.74 14.37 -5.47
C LYS A 106 0.28 14.80 -5.29
N LYS A 107 -0.30 15.53 -6.25
CA LYS A 107 -1.71 15.92 -6.21
C LYS A 107 -2.63 14.70 -6.23
N SER A 108 -2.34 13.71 -7.06
CA SER A 108 -3.11 12.46 -7.15
C SER A 108 -3.11 11.68 -5.82
N LEU A 109 -1.94 11.58 -5.16
CA LEU A 109 -1.83 10.99 -3.82
C LEU A 109 -2.70 11.75 -2.79
N ALA A 110 -2.65 13.09 -2.81
CA ALA A 110 -3.48 13.92 -1.94
C ALA A 110 -4.97 13.72 -2.20
N MET A 111 -5.38 13.58 -3.47
CA MET A 111 -6.77 13.29 -3.84
C MET A 111 -7.22 11.90 -3.40
N LEU A 112 -6.35 10.89 -3.50
CA LEU A 112 -6.65 9.55 -3.00
C LEU A 112 -6.85 9.57 -1.47
N GLN A 113 -6.00 10.29 -0.73
CA GLN A 113 -6.19 10.46 0.71
C GLN A 113 -7.48 11.21 1.04
N LEU A 114 -7.80 12.28 0.30
CA LEU A 114 -9.04 13.02 0.47
C LEU A 114 -10.25 12.11 0.24
N TYR A 115 -10.24 11.31 -0.83
CA TYR A 115 -11.28 10.35 -1.14
C TYR A 115 -11.48 9.31 -0.03
N ILE A 116 -10.37 8.74 0.48
CA ILE A 116 -10.39 7.81 1.63
C ILE A 116 -11.04 8.49 2.85
N ASN A 117 -10.71 9.75 3.14
CA ASN A 117 -11.26 10.46 4.29
C ASN A 117 -12.79 10.63 4.19
N LYS A 118 -13.34 10.80 2.97
CA LYS A 118 -14.78 10.97 2.74
C LYS A 118 -15.58 9.68 2.92
N LEU A 119 -15.02 8.52 2.57
CA LEU A 119 -15.73 7.24 2.67
C LEU A 119 -16.13 6.89 4.11
N ASP A 120 -17.28 6.26 4.31
CA ASP A 120 -17.62 5.62 5.58
C ASP A 120 -16.65 4.45 5.89
N SER A 121 -16.73 3.87 7.09
CA SER A 121 -15.77 2.85 7.51
C SER A 121 -15.79 1.60 6.62
N GLN A 122 -16.98 1.15 6.23
CA GLN A 122 -17.14 0.01 5.32
C GLN A 122 -16.56 0.31 3.94
N GLY A 123 -16.79 1.52 3.43
CA GLY A 123 -16.27 1.99 2.15
C GLY A 123 -14.75 2.03 2.14
N LYS A 124 -14.13 2.54 3.22
CA LYS A 124 -12.67 2.49 3.39
C LYS A 124 -12.16 1.04 3.36
N TYR A 125 -12.79 0.14 4.10
CA TYR A 125 -12.42 -1.28 4.13
C TYR A 125 -12.48 -1.93 2.74
N THR A 126 -13.59 -1.73 2.02
CA THR A 126 -13.77 -2.23 0.65
C THR A 126 -12.73 -1.67 -0.31
N LEU A 127 -12.46 -0.36 -0.24
CA LEU A 127 -11.47 0.29 -1.08
C LEU A 127 -10.06 -0.23 -0.79
N PHE A 128 -9.68 -0.39 0.48
CA PHE A 128 -8.36 -0.90 0.85
C PHE A 128 -8.13 -2.32 0.32
N ARG A 129 -9.11 -3.21 0.46
CA ARG A 129 -9.04 -4.55 -0.16
C ARG A 129 -8.85 -4.48 -1.66
N CYS A 130 -9.63 -3.62 -2.33
CA CYS A 130 -9.52 -3.44 -3.77
C CYS A 130 -8.11 -2.98 -4.18
N LEU A 131 -7.56 -1.96 -3.51
CA LEU A 131 -6.26 -1.40 -3.87
C LEU A 131 -5.08 -2.32 -3.52
N LEU A 132 -5.16 -3.06 -2.41
CA LEU A 132 -4.15 -4.08 -2.08
C LEU A 132 -4.11 -5.20 -3.14
N ASN A 133 -5.26 -5.57 -3.71
CA ASN A 133 -5.33 -6.63 -4.72
C ASN A 133 -5.04 -6.17 -6.15
N THR A 134 -5.06 -4.86 -6.43
CA THR A 134 -5.00 -4.34 -7.81
C THR A 134 -3.84 -3.40 -8.11
N SER A 135 -3.20 -2.80 -7.11
CA SER A 135 -2.18 -1.77 -7.35
C SER A 135 -0.84 -2.34 -7.82
N ASN A 136 -0.44 -3.53 -7.37
CA ASN A 136 0.83 -4.19 -7.68
C ASN A 136 2.04 -3.24 -7.59
N HIS A 137 2.03 -2.34 -6.61
CA HIS A 137 3.07 -1.34 -6.41
C HIS A 137 3.32 -1.15 -4.92
N SER A 138 4.50 -1.55 -4.45
CA SER A 138 4.89 -1.56 -3.03
C SER A 138 4.61 -0.23 -2.33
N GLY A 139 4.99 0.91 -2.93
CA GLY A 139 4.73 2.23 -2.34
C GLY A 139 3.24 2.57 -2.14
N VAL A 140 2.35 2.06 -3.01
CA VAL A 140 0.89 2.25 -2.87
C VAL A 140 0.36 1.34 -1.78
N GLU A 141 0.80 0.08 -1.76
CA GLU A 141 0.43 -0.88 -0.72
C GLU A 141 0.85 -0.38 0.68
N VAL A 142 2.06 0.16 0.81
CA VAL A 142 2.54 0.82 2.05
C VAL A 142 1.63 1.97 2.47
N PHE A 143 1.22 2.82 1.52
CA PHE A 143 0.27 3.91 1.80
C PHE A 143 -1.10 3.40 2.30
N ILE A 144 -1.59 2.29 1.72
CA ILE A 144 -2.84 1.66 2.16
C ILE A 144 -2.67 1.00 3.54
N ILE A 145 -1.57 0.29 3.80
CA ILE A 145 -1.25 -0.29 5.11
C ILE A 145 -1.22 0.80 6.20
N GLN A 146 -0.63 1.95 5.89
CA GLN A 146 -0.60 3.08 6.82
C GLN A 146 -2.01 3.64 7.09
N ASN A 147 -2.88 3.70 6.08
CA ASN A 147 -4.29 4.08 6.28
C ASN A 147 -5.08 3.02 7.09
N ILE A 148 -4.80 1.74 6.90
CA ILE A 148 -5.36 0.65 7.70
C ILE A 148 -4.97 0.83 9.18
N LYS A 149 -3.69 1.08 9.47
CA LYS A 149 -3.21 1.37 10.84
C LYS A 149 -3.97 2.52 11.47
N ASN A 150 -4.20 3.60 10.73
CA ASN A 150 -4.93 4.77 11.20
C ASN A 150 -6.39 4.43 11.54
N GLN A 151 -7.06 3.64 10.70
CA GLN A 151 -8.44 3.21 10.96
C GLN A 151 -8.54 2.27 12.17
N ILE A 152 -7.55 1.41 12.38
CA ILE A 152 -7.47 0.57 13.59
C ILE A 152 -7.30 1.45 14.84
N ASP A 153 -6.36 2.40 14.85
CA ASP A 153 -6.16 3.34 15.97
C ASP A 153 -7.43 4.12 16.31
N MET A 154 -8.13 4.62 15.29
CA MET A 154 -9.41 5.31 15.47
C MET A 154 -10.50 4.39 16.04
N SER A 155 -10.53 3.13 15.60
CA SER A 155 -11.57 2.16 16.01
C SER A 155 -11.35 1.64 17.43
N LEU A 156 -10.10 1.52 17.88
CA LEU A 156 -9.76 1.16 19.26
C LEU A 156 -10.01 2.31 20.26
N LYS A 157 -9.96 3.57 19.82
CA LYS A 157 -10.19 4.76 20.67
C LYS A 157 -11.66 5.13 20.84
N ARG A 158 -12.53 4.78 19.87
CA ARG A 158 -13.94 5.17 19.86
C ARG A 158 -14.83 4.03 20.36
N THR A 159 -16.01 4.38 20.86
CA THR A 159 -17.07 3.42 21.26
C THR A 159 -17.37 2.43 20.12
N PRO A 160 -17.81 1.19 20.41
CA PRO A 160 -17.59 -0.03 19.61
C PRO A 160 -18.45 -0.16 18.33
N ASN A 161 -18.81 0.96 17.70
CA ASN A 161 -19.64 0.96 16.50
C ASN A 161 -18.85 0.68 15.21
N ASN A 162 -17.51 0.79 15.22
CA ASN A 162 -16.71 0.48 14.04
C ASN A 162 -16.11 -0.94 14.07
N LYS A 163 -16.84 -1.89 13.51
CA LYS A 163 -16.45 -3.32 13.46
C LYS A 163 -15.59 -3.70 12.26
N TRP A 164 -15.37 -2.77 11.31
CA TRP A 164 -14.66 -3.09 10.05
C TRP A 164 -13.15 -3.17 10.20
N PHE A 165 -12.59 -2.52 11.23
CA PHE A 165 -11.16 -2.49 11.53
C PHE A 165 -10.84 -3.11 12.89
N THR A 166 -11.69 -4.04 13.34
CA THR A 166 -11.51 -4.88 14.54
C THR A 166 -12.03 -6.30 14.24
N GLY A 167 -11.71 -7.26 15.12
CA GLY A 167 -12.19 -8.64 15.02
C GLY A 167 -12.00 -9.31 13.64
N PRO A 168 -12.92 -10.20 13.22
CA PRO A 168 -12.76 -11.02 12.01
C PRO A 168 -12.60 -10.23 10.71
N GLN A 169 -13.20 -9.03 10.60
CA GLN A 169 -13.05 -8.21 9.40
C GLN A 169 -11.62 -7.69 9.27
N LEU A 170 -11.04 -7.22 10.38
CA LEU A 170 -9.63 -6.83 10.39
C LEU A 170 -8.73 -8.02 10.05
N ILE A 171 -8.96 -9.20 10.63
CA ILE A 171 -8.17 -10.40 10.32
C ILE A 171 -8.16 -10.69 8.82
N SER A 172 -9.32 -10.66 8.18
CA SER A 172 -9.39 -10.95 6.75
C SER A 172 -8.71 -9.87 5.89
N LEU A 173 -8.56 -8.64 6.41
CA LEU A 173 -7.74 -7.60 5.77
C LEU A 173 -6.25 -7.81 6.03
N LEU A 174 -5.87 -8.26 7.24
CA LEU A 174 -4.50 -8.63 7.59
C LEU A 174 -4.00 -9.82 6.76
N ASP A 175 -4.85 -10.76 6.37
CA ASP A 175 -4.50 -11.84 5.45
C ASP A 175 -3.96 -11.32 4.09
N LEU A 176 -4.38 -10.12 3.65
CA LEU A 176 -3.84 -9.48 2.43
C LEU A 176 -2.52 -8.74 2.70
N VAL A 177 -2.35 -8.20 3.91
CA VAL A 177 -1.19 -7.39 4.29
C VAL A 177 0.00 -8.26 4.71
N LEU A 178 -0.26 -9.29 5.52
CA LEU A 178 0.69 -10.25 6.06
C LEU A 178 0.84 -11.45 5.12
N PHE A 179 1.15 -11.16 3.86
CA PHE A 179 1.23 -12.14 2.79
C PHE A 179 2.59 -12.06 2.09
N LEU A 180 3.17 -13.24 1.84
CA LEU A 180 4.37 -13.41 1.03
C LEU A 180 3.98 -14.22 -0.23
N PRO A 181 4.02 -13.62 -1.44
CA PRO A 181 3.56 -14.25 -2.69
C PRO A 181 4.12 -15.65 -2.94
N GLU A 182 5.40 -15.85 -2.66
CA GLU A 182 6.14 -17.10 -2.89
C GLU A 182 6.64 -17.69 -1.56
N GLY A 183 6.01 -17.30 -0.43
CA GLY A 183 6.44 -17.72 0.89
C GLY A 183 7.92 -17.34 1.14
N ALA A 184 8.74 -18.33 1.49
CA ALA A 184 10.16 -18.14 1.77
C ALA A 184 11.00 -17.75 0.55
N GLU A 185 10.52 -17.99 -0.67
CA GLU A 185 11.24 -17.68 -1.92
C GLU A 185 10.95 -16.27 -2.46
N THR A 186 10.05 -15.54 -1.80
CA THR A 186 9.68 -14.16 -2.19
C THR A 186 10.92 -13.28 -2.29
N ASP A 187 11.04 -12.50 -3.38
CA ASP A 187 12.06 -11.46 -3.50
C ASP A 187 11.88 -10.38 -2.41
N LEU A 188 12.68 -10.49 -1.36
CA LEU A 188 12.61 -9.62 -0.19
C LEU A 188 13.10 -8.19 -0.48
N LEU A 189 13.94 -7.99 -1.51
CA LEU A 189 14.39 -6.65 -1.90
C LEU A 189 13.31 -5.91 -2.65
N GLN A 190 12.67 -6.56 -3.62
CA GLN A 190 11.55 -5.95 -4.36
C GLN A 190 10.36 -5.64 -3.43
N ASN A 191 10.16 -6.46 -2.40
CA ASN A 191 9.05 -6.33 -1.45
C ASN A 191 9.41 -5.64 -0.14
N SER A 192 10.63 -5.10 0.02
CA SER A 192 11.17 -4.61 1.29
C SER A 192 10.25 -3.59 1.97
N ASP A 193 9.78 -2.60 1.21
CA ASP A 193 8.94 -1.51 1.72
C ASP A 193 7.59 -2.04 2.24
N ARG A 194 6.96 -2.95 1.50
CA ARG A 194 5.70 -3.58 1.88
C ARG A 194 5.88 -4.43 3.13
N ILE A 195 6.91 -5.29 3.17
CA ILE A 195 7.23 -6.16 4.31
C ILE A 195 7.47 -5.31 5.56
N MET A 196 8.24 -4.23 5.43
CA MET A 196 8.49 -3.30 6.53
C MET A 196 7.21 -2.63 7.03
N ALA A 197 6.31 -2.20 6.14
CA ALA A 197 5.02 -1.65 6.55
C ALA A 197 4.14 -2.68 7.26
N SER A 198 4.10 -3.92 6.75
CA SER A 198 3.39 -5.05 7.35
C SER A 198 3.92 -5.40 8.75
N LEU A 199 5.23 -5.49 8.93
CA LEU A 199 5.86 -5.73 10.23
C LEU A 199 5.59 -4.59 11.22
N ASN A 200 5.65 -3.33 10.76
CA ASN A 200 5.34 -2.19 11.61
C ASN A 200 3.86 -2.13 12.01
N LEU A 201 2.94 -2.55 11.14
CA LEU A 201 1.54 -2.72 11.49
C LEU A 201 1.37 -3.82 12.55
N LEU A 202 1.99 -4.98 12.35
CA LEU A 202 1.94 -6.08 13.30
C LEU A 202 2.52 -5.70 14.66
N ARG A 203 3.67 -5.03 14.67
CA ARG A 203 4.28 -4.43 15.87
C ARG A 203 3.31 -3.50 16.59
N TYR A 204 2.62 -2.63 15.85
CA TYR A 204 1.63 -1.74 16.42
C TYR A 204 0.48 -2.49 17.09
N LEU A 205 -0.06 -3.52 16.43
CA LEU A 205 -1.15 -4.35 16.96
C LEU A 205 -0.75 -5.07 18.25
N VAL A 206 0.42 -5.72 18.27
CA VAL A 206 0.93 -6.43 19.47
C VAL A 206 1.11 -5.47 20.67
N ILE A 207 1.54 -4.23 20.41
CA ILE A 207 1.70 -3.22 21.47
C ILE A 207 0.33 -2.79 22.01
N LYS A 208 -0.62 -2.50 21.11
CA LYS A 208 -1.88 -1.84 21.44
C LYS A 208 -2.98 -2.77 21.92
N ASP A 209 -3.10 -3.96 21.33
CA ASP A 209 -4.13 -4.92 21.72
C ASP A 209 -3.63 -5.77 22.88
N ASN A 210 -4.45 -5.88 23.92
CA ASN A 210 -4.13 -6.72 25.08
C ASN A 210 -4.70 -8.11 24.85
N GLU A 211 -3.92 -9.16 25.16
CA GLU A 211 -4.33 -10.56 24.94
C GLU A 211 -5.67 -10.92 25.59
N ASN A 212 -5.97 -10.36 26.76
CA ASN A 212 -7.21 -10.64 27.48
C ASN A 212 -8.45 -9.97 26.86
N ASP A 213 -8.26 -8.91 26.09
CA ASP A 213 -9.34 -8.13 25.47
C ASP A 213 -9.51 -8.56 24.01
N ASN A 214 -8.38 -8.66 23.30
CA ASN A 214 -8.25 -9.17 21.94
C ASN A 214 -9.26 -8.53 20.98
N GLN A 215 -9.42 -7.21 21.07
CA GLN A 215 -10.40 -6.48 20.27
C GLN A 215 -10.10 -6.59 18.78
N THR A 216 -8.83 -6.72 18.41
CA THR A 216 -8.40 -6.83 17.00
C THR A 216 -8.55 -8.25 16.47
N GLY A 217 -8.69 -9.25 17.34
CA GLY A 217 -8.65 -10.67 16.97
C GLY A 217 -7.24 -11.21 16.74
N LEU A 218 -6.19 -10.37 16.87
CA LEU A 218 -4.80 -10.74 16.60
C LEU A 218 -4.38 -12.00 17.38
N TRP A 219 -4.71 -12.06 18.66
CA TRP A 219 -4.23 -13.12 19.55
C TRP A 219 -4.86 -14.47 19.23
N THR A 220 -6.08 -14.47 18.68
CA THR A 220 -6.74 -15.69 18.17
C THR A 220 -6.03 -16.25 16.94
N GLU A 221 -5.57 -15.37 16.05
CA GLU A 221 -4.99 -15.74 14.75
C GLU A 221 -3.46 -15.76 14.76
N LEU A 222 -2.83 -15.53 15.91
CA LEU A 222 -1.39 -15.41 16.04
C LEU A 222 -0.64 -16.63 15.51
N GLY A 223 -1.13 -17.84 15.78
CA GLY A 223 -0.53 -19.07 15.26
C GLY A 223 -0.55 -19.15 13.73
N LYS A 224 -1.63 -18.68 13.09
CA LYS A 224 -1.74 -18.58 11.63
C LYS A 224 -0.76 -17.56 11.08
N ILE A 225 -0.67 -16.38 11.71
CA ILE A 225 0.28 -15.32 11.32
C ILE A 225 1.73 -15.81 11.45
N GLN A 226 2.07 -16.48 12.54
CA GLN A 226 3.41 -17.07 12.74
C GLN A 226 3.75 -18.07 11.64
N ASN A 227 2.84 -18.98 11.31
CA ASN A 227 3.10 -20.04 10.34
C ASN A 227 3.10 -19.56 8.88
N ASN A 228 2.27 -18.58 8.54
CA ASN A 228 2.08 -18.16 7.15
C ASN A 228 2.90 -16.92 6.76
N PHE A 229 3.37 -16.14 7.74
CA PHE A 229 4.11 -14.90 7.49
C PHE A 229 5.47 -14.86 8.19
N LEU A 230 5.51 -14.96 9.53
CA LEU A 230 6.75 -14.73 10.29
C LEU A 230 7.81 -15.82 10.05
N LYS A 231 7.43 -17.10 10.13
CA LYS A 231 8.36 -18.22 9.88
C LYS A 231 8.87 -18.25 8.43
N PRO A 232 8.02 -18.13 7.39
CA PRO A 232 8.51 -18.04 6.02
C PRO A 232 9.41 -16.82 5.78
N LEU A 233 9.13 -15.68 6.42
CA LEU A 233 10.00 -14.50 6.33
C LEU A 233 11.39 -14.75 6.92
N HIS A 234 11.46 -15.40 8.09
CA HIS A 234 12.73 -15.85 8.68
C HIS A 234 13.52 -16.76 7.74
N THR A 235 12.85 -17.78 7.18
CA THR A 235 13.49 -18.68 6.22
C THR A 235 14.01 -17.92 4.99
N GLY A 236 13.19 -17.01 4.43
CA GLY A 236 13.58 -16.19 3.29
C GLY A 236 14.75 -15.25 3.57
N LEU A 237 14.81 -14.66 4.77
CA LEU A 237 15.94 -13.82 5.20
C LEU A 237 17.23 -14.64 5.30
N ASN A 238 17.18 -15.82 5.93
CA ASN A 238 18.33 -16.70 6.05
C ASN A 238 18.85 -17.16 4.68
N MET A 239 17.95 -17.59 3.79
CA MET A 239 18.29 -17.99 2.43
C MET A 239 18.89 -16.82 1.64
N SER A 240 18.26 -15.65 1.71
CA SER A 240 18.71 -14.45 0.98
C SER A 240 20.08 -13.97 1.47
N LYS A 241 20.29 -13.89 2.79
CA LYS A 241 21.58 -13.50 3.35
C LYS A 241 22.70 -14.46 2.95
N ALA A 242 22.48 -15.77 3.11
CA ALA A 242 23.46 -16.78 2.74
C ALA A 242 23.84 -16.70 1.24
N HIS A 243 22.85 -16.48 0.36
CA HIS A 243 23.09 -16.29 -1.07
C HIS A 243 23.97 -15.06 -1.35
N TYR A 244 23.60 -13.90 -0.80
CA TYR A 244 24.33 -12.65 -1.06
C TYR A 244 25.72 -12.63 -0.40
N GLU A 245 25.88 -13.24 0.78
CA GLU A 245 27.19 -13.41 1.42
C GLU A 245 28.12 -14.32 0.62
N ALA A 246 27.59 -15.42 0.08
CA ALA A 246 28.35 -16.30 -0.82
C ALA A 246 28.75 -15.56 -2.10
N GLU A 247 27.85 -14.76 -2.69
CA GLU A 247 28.14 -13.98 -3.90
C GLU A 247 29.22 -12.92 -3.67
N ILE A 248 29.20 -12.24 -2.51
CA ILE A 248 30.25 -11.30 -2.10
C ILE A 248 31.59 -12.02 -1.98
N LYS A 249 31.62 -13.17 -1.31
CA LYS A 249 32.84 -13.96 -1.13
C LYS A 249 33.42 -14.43 -2.47
N ASN A 250 32.59 -14.99 -3.34
CA ASN A 250 32.98 -15.40 -4.69
C ASN A 250 33.50 -14.22 -5.52
N SER A 251 32.85 -13.06 -5.43
CA SER A 251 33.29 -11.84 -6.12
C SER A 251 34.66 -11.36 -5.62
N GLN A 252 34.93 -11.44 -4.32
CA GLN A 252 36.22 -11.07 -3.72
C GLN A 252 37.34 -12.06 -4.08
N GLU A 253 37.04 -13.37 -4.10
CA GLU A 253 37.99 -14.43 -4.50
C GLU A 253 38.32 -14.34 -5.99
N ASN A 254 37.32 -14.16 -6.85
CA ASN A 254 37.51 -13.98 -8.30
C ASN A 254 38.23 -12.66 -8.63
N SER A 255 38.09 -11.61 -7.80
CA SER A 255 38.87 -10.37 -7.96
C SER A 255 40.37 -10.57 -7.73
N GLN A 256 40.78 -11.63 -7.01
CA GLN A 256 42.18 -11.99 -6.80
C GLN A 256 42.74 -12.85 -7.96
N GLU A 257 41.90 -13.59 -8.68
CA GLU A 257 42.30 -14.43 -9.83
C GLU A 257 42.16 -13.71 -11.20
N VAL A 258 41.25 -12.74 -11.33
CA VAL A 258 40.89 -12.08 -12.60
C VAL A 258 41.70 -10.80 -12.85
N GLN A 259 43.04 -10.93 -12.85
CA GLN A 259 43.87 -10.02 -13.65
C GLN A 259 43.89 -10.40 -15.15
N ASN A 260 43.29 -11.53 -15.56
CA ASN A 260 43.52 -12.11 -16.90
C ASN A 260 42.31 -12.44 -17.81
N SER A 261 41.07 -12.07 -17.49
CA SER A 261 39.97 -12.33 -18.44
C SER A 261 38.82 -11.31 -18.32
N LYS A 262 38.83 -10.32 -19.22
CA LYS A 262 37.71 -9.41 -19.47
C LYS A 262 36.73 -10.07 -20.46
N ASP A 263 35.83 -10.90 -19.98
CA ASP A 263 34.64 -11.26 -20.76
C ASP A 263 33.50 -10.31 -20.37
N LEU A 264 33.27 -9.35 -21.28
CA LEU A 264 32.29 -8.28 -21.17
C LEU A 264 30.92 -8.81 -21.65
N CYS A 265 30.01 -9.08 -20.73
CA CYS A 265 28.60 -9.27 -21.08
C CYS A 265 27.95 -7.89 -21.26
N SER A 266 27.77 -7.43 -22.50
CA SER A 266 27.06 -6.19 -22.80
C SER A 266 25.56 -6.47 -22.93
N VAL A 267 24.76 -5.89 -22.04
CA VAL A 267 23.29 -5.94 -22.13
C VAL A 267 22.79 -4.66 -22.78
N THR A 268 22.11 -4.79 -23.92
CA THR A 268 21.51 -3.66 -24.65
C THR A 268 20.03 -3.55 -24.30
N VAL A 269 19.57 -2.38 -23.84
CA VAL A 269 18.15 -2.09 -23.62
C VAL A 269 17.77 -0.88 -24.46
N GLY A 270 16.81 -1.04 -25.37
CA GLY A 270 16.34 0.06 -26.22
C GLY A 270 17.36 0.61 -27.24
N GLY A 271 18.39 -0.17 -27.59
CA GLY A 271 19.44 0.24 -28.52
C GLY A 271 20.61 1.00 -27.87
N GLU A 272 20.56 1.24 -26.56
CA GLU A 272 21.68 1.76 -25.78
C GLU A 272 22.34 0.64 -24.98
N GLU A 273 23.68 0.55 -25.04
CA GLU A 273 24.45 -0.37 -24.22
C GLU A 273 24.48 0.15 -22.78
N ILE A 274 24.01 -0.66 -21.83
CA ILE A 274 24.15 -0.32 -20.42
C ILE A 274 25.65 -0.38 -20.10
N PRO A 275 26.27 0.70 -19.58
CA PRO A 275 27.68 0.67 -19.21
C PRO A 275 27.89 -0.40 -18.14
N ASN A 276 28.85 -1.30 -18.38
CA ASN A 276 29.16 -2.37 -17.45
C ASN A 276 29.54 -1.79 -16.07
N MET A 277 28.78 -2.19 -15.05
CA MET A 277 28.99 -1.71 -13.68
C MET A 277 30.37 -2.19 -13.20
N PRO A 278 31.26 -1.28 -12.74
CA PRO A 278 32.56 -1.68 -12.21
C PRO A 278 32.43 -2.66 -11.04
N PRO A 279 33.37 -3.62 -10.86
CA PRO A 279 33.29 -4.65 -9.80
C PRO A 279 33.10 -4.08 -8.39
N GLU A 280 33.74 -2.94 -8.08
CA GLU A 280 33.57 -2.26 -6.79
C GLU A 280 32.13 -1.75 -6.56
N MET A 281 31.46 -1.33 -7.63
CA MET A 281 30.08 -0.86 -7.56
C MET A 281 29.10 -2.03 -7.44
N GLN A 282 29.41 -3.18 -8.04
CA GLN A 282 28.63 -4.42 -7.86
C GLN A 282 28.68 -4.90 -6.40
N LEU A 283 29.86 -4.92 -5.78
CA LEU A 283 30.01 -5.25 -4.36
C LEU A 283 29.19 -4.31 -3.46
N LYS A 284 29.17 -3.00 -3.76
CA LYS A 284 28.34 -2.04 -3.00
C LYS A 284 26.84 -2.34 -3.10
N VAL A 285 26.35 -2.78 -4.27
CA VAL A 285 24.95 -3.19 -4.45
C VAL A 285 24.63 -4.41 -3.59
N LEU A 286 25.50 -5.43 -3.58
CA LEU A 286 25.32 -6.63 -2.75
C LEU A 286 25.32 -6.28 -1.26
N HIS A 287 26.22 -5.41 -0.80
CA HIS A 287 26.20 -4.93 0.58
C HIS A 287 24.93 -4.14 0.91
N SER A 288 24.42 -3.33 -0.02
CA SER A 288 23.15 -2.62 0.17
C SER A 288 21.98 -3.58 0.36
N ALA A 289 21.98 -4.73 -0.33
CA ALA A 289 20.97 -5.76 -0.13
C ALA A 289 21.04 -6.38 1.28
N LEU A 290 22.24 -6.70 1.76
CA LEU A 290 22.43 -7.22 3.12
C LEU A 290 21.92 -6.25 4.19
N PHE A 291 22.19 -4.95 4.06
CA PHE A 291 21.66 -3.95 4.99
C PHE A 291 20.13 -3.91 5.01
N THR A 292 19.48 -4.09 3.86
CA THR A 292 18.02 -4.19 3.78
C THR A 292 17.51 -5.42 4.52
N PHE A 293 18.17 -6.57 4.38
CA PHE A 293 17.81 -7.79 5.11
C PHE A 293 18.01 -7.65 6.62
N ASP A 294 19.13 -7.06 7.07
CA ASP A 294 19.38 -6.75 8.47
C ASP A 294 18.31 -5.82 9.06
N LEU A 295 17.88 -4.82 8.29
CA LEU A 295 16.80 -3.92 8.70
C LEU A 295 15.49 -4.68 8.91
N ILE A 296 15.09 -5.54 7.96
CA ILE A 296 13.86 -6.34 8.07
C ILE A 296 13.96 -7.28 9.27
N GLU A 297 15.08 -7.99 9.42
CA GLU A 297 15.29 -8.93 10.52
C GLU A 297 15.22 -8.24 11.89
N SER A 298 15.81 -7.03 12.02
CA SER A 298 15.75 -6.27 13.27
C SER A 298 14.32 -5.94 13.71
N VAL A 299 13.43 -5.65 12.75
CA VAL A 299 12.02 -5.37 13.04
C VAL A 299 11.25 -6.66 13.31
N LEU A 300 11.53 -7.72 12.57
CA LEU A 300 10.96 -9.06 12.78
C LEU A 300 11.27 -9.57 14.19
N ALA A 301 12.54 -9.57 14.59
CA ALA A 301 12.98 -9.96 15.93
C ALA A 301 12.28 -9.13 17.01
N ARG A 302 12.11 -7.81 16.80
CA ARG A 302 11.38 -6.95 17.74
C ARG A 302 9.89 -7.31 17.85
N VAL A 303 9.25 -7.71 16.74
CA VAL A 303 7.85 -8.16 16.76
C VAL A 303 7.72 -9.44 17.59
N GLU A 304 8.61 -10.41 17.38
CA GLU A 304 8.60 -11.69 18.10
C GLU A 304 8.89 -11.53 19.59
N GLU A 305 9.87 -10.69 19.95
CA GLU A 305 10.16 -10.34 21.34
C GLU A 305 8.92 -9.75 22.04
N LEU A 306 8.19 -8.85 21.37
CA LEU A 306 6.97 -8.26 21.92
C LEU A 306 5.84 -9.29 22.08
N ILE A 307 5.71 -10.24 21.14
CA ILE A 307 4.75 -11.34 21.23
C ILE A 307 5.06 -12.19 22.46
N GLU A 308 6.31 -12.62 22.64
CA GLU A 308 6.73 -13.45 23.77
C GLU A 308 6.53 -12.74 25.13
N ILE A 309 6.89 -11.46 25.20
CA ILE A 309 6.68 -10.64 26.41
C ILE A 309 5.19 -10.57 26.77
N LYS A 310 4.31 -10.34 25.79
CA LYS A 310 2.87 -10.24 26.04
C LYS A 310 2.26 -11.57 26.49
N GLN A 311 2.63 -12.69 25.84
CA GLN A 311 2.17 -14.03 26.21
C GLN A 311 2.66 -14.46 27.60
N SER A 312 3.93 -14.19 27.93
CA SER A 312 4.47 -14.51 29.26
C SER A 312 3.82 -13.67 30.37
N LEU A 313 3.52 -12.39 30.12
CA LEU A 313 2.77 -11.54 31.04
C LEU A 313 1.35 -12.05 31.27
N ALA A 314 0.67 -12.53 30.22
CA ALA A 314 -0.64 -13.15 30.35
C ALA A 314 -0.57 -14.42 31.22
N LEU A 315 0.37 -15.32 30.95
CA LEU A 315 0.53 -16.59 31.69
C LEU A 315 0.89 -16.37 33.17
N ARG A 316 1.74 -15.38 33.48
CA ARG A 316 2.04 -14.98 34.87
C ARG A 316 0.81 -14.48 35.62
N LYS A 317 -0.12 -13.79 34.94
CA LYS A 317 -1.39 -13.34 35.54
C LYS A 317 -2.31 -14.50 35.91
N TYR A 318 -2.19 -15.65 35.24
CA TYR A 318 -2.92 -16.89 35.54
C TYR A 318 -2.17 -17.85 36.48
N GLY A 319 -1.03 -17.44 37.05
CA GLY A 319 -0.27 -18.26 38.01
C GLY A 319 0.49 -19.42 37.37
N ILE A 320 0.70 -19.41 36.05
CA ILE A 320 1.46 -20.43 35.34
C ILE A 320 2.92 -19.96 35.24
N ASN A 321 3.85 -20.71 35.86
CA ASN A 321 5.28 -20.42 35.76
C ASN A 321 5.78 -20.70 34.33
N TRP A 322 6.16 -19.64 33.62
CA TRP A 322 6.80 -19.73 32.31
C TRP A 322 8.29 -20.08 32.48
N GLN A 323 8.76 -21.15 31.86
CA GLN A 323 10.19 -21.45 31.70
C GLN A 323 10.54 -21.31 30.21
N PRO A 324 11.53 -20.49 29.83
CA PRO A 324 12.01 -20.43 28.46
C PRO A 324 12.72 -21.74 28.11
N HIS A 325 12.37 -22.33 26.97
CA HIS A 325 13.22 -23.34 26.35
C HIS A 325 14.31 -22.61 25.57
N LEU A 326 15.55 -22.74 26.07
CA LEU A 326 16.80 -22.31 25.42
C LEU A 326 17.05 -23.09 24.13
#